data_AF-A0A7J8WZN7-F1
#
_entry.id   AF-A0A7J8WZN7-F1
#
_cell.length_a   1.000
_cell.length_b   1.000
_cell.length_c   1.000
_cell.angle_alpha   90.00
_cell.angle_beta   90.00
_cell.angle_gamma   90.00
#
_symmetry.space_group_name_H-M   'P 1'
#
loop_
_entity.id
_entity.type
_entity.pdbx_description
1 polymer ?
#
loop_
_entity_poly.entity_id
_entity_poly.type
_entity_poly.pdbx_seq_one_letter_code
_entity_poly.pdbx_strand_id
1 'polypeptide(L)'
;SVDSLDACIYAEIRTRIPDTISWDYNFEPAGSTPLTFTVKSAALKEAIDDLEWPGSSIQINLQPDPPCITFKGEGHGDLQIDFTYYVNTDLVIAFHCDCQVSYRYKYKFLRATTSNLPSSVIKDNRGSKLTIGRGGMLKVQHLVSVARSATSHPHIDSAGHQQPSRIAYIEFFVKSEVDE
;
A
#
# COMPACT_ATOMS: atom_id res chain seq x y z
N SER A 1 23.97 25.34 -34.73
CA SER A 1 22.60 25.01 -35.17
C SER A 1 21.80 24.69 -33.92
N VAL A 2 20.55 25.13 -33.86
CA VAL A 2 19.80 25.51 -32.63
C VAL A 2 19.47 24.31 -31.72
N ASP A 3 20.12 24.22 -30.56
CA ASP A 3 19.59 23.51 -29.39
C ASP A 3 19.14 24.58 -28.39
N SER A 4 17.89 25.02 -28.54
CA SER A 4 17.25 25.93 -27.60
C SER A 4 16.67 25.09 -26.45
N LEU A 5 16.86 25.56 -25.21
CA LEU A 5 16.25 24.99 -23.99
C LEU A 5 14.71 24.89 -24.04
N ASP A 6 14.07 25.52 -25.04
CA ASP A 6 12.62 25.51 -25.28
C ASP A 6 12.18 24.59 -26.44
N ALA A 7 13.02 23.65 -26.88
CA ALA A 7 12.64 22.69 -27.91
C ALA A 7 11.56 21.72 -27.39
N CYS A 8 10.29 22.05 -27.61
CA CYS A 8 9.17 21.17 -27.29
C CYS A 8 9.05 20.08 -28.37
N ILE A 9 9.41 18.84 -28.02
CA ILE A 9 9.27 17.68 -28.90
C ILE A 9 7.86 17.11 -28.71
N TYR A 10 7.02 17.25 -29.73
CA TYR A 10 5.71 16.62 -29.76
C TYR A 10 5.87 15.13 -30.08
N ALA A 11 5.54 14.27 -29.12
CA ALA A 11 5.44 12.83 -29.31
C ALA A 11 3.97 12.40 -29.23
N GLU A 12 3.49 11.72 -30.26
CA GLU A 12 2.16 11.11 -30.27
C GLU A 12 2.23 9.76 -29.55
N ILE A 13 1.46 9.60 -28.46
CA ILE A 13 1.29 8.31 -27.78
C ILE A 13 0.04 7.65 -28.35
N ARG A 14 0.22 6.59 -29.15
CA ARG A 14 -0.89 5.84 -29.75
C ARG A 14 -1.56 4.93 -28.72
N THR A 15 -2.89 4.95 -28.69
CA THR A 15 -3.69 4.05 -27.86
C THR A 15 -3.72 2.64 -28.43
N ARG A 16 -3.84 1.63 -27.56
CA ARG A 16 -4.13 0.25 -27.94
C ARG A 16 -5.41 -0.19 -27.25
N ILE A 17 -6.21 -1.01 -27.94
CA ILE A 17 -7.31 -1.74 -27.31
C ILE A 17 -6.65 -2.81 -26.43
N PRO A 18 -6.93 -2.85 -25.12
CA PRO A 18 -6.39 -3.89 -24.25
C PRO A 18 -6.83 -5.29 -24.72
N ASP A 19 -5.89 -6.22 -24.86
CA ASP A 19 -6.17 -7.61 -25.23
C ASP A 19 -6.91 -8.37 -24.11
N THR A 20 -6.81 -7.87 -22.88
CA THR A 20 -7.47 -8.41 -21.70
C THR A 20 -8.43 -7.37 -21.12
N ILE A 21 -9.63 -7.84 -20.77
CA ILE A 21 -10.57 -7.04 -19.99
C ILE A 21 -9.99 -6.92 -18.58
N SER A 22 -10.02 -5.72 -18.00
CA SER A 22 -9.68 -5.52 -16.60
C SER A 22 -10.51 -6.48 -15.76
N TRP A 23 -9.87 -7.27 -14.91
CA TRP A 23 -10.60 -8.04 -13.92
C TRP A 23 -11.25 -7.06 -12.96
N ASP A 24 -12.56 -6.85 -13.14
CA ASP A 24 -13.40 -6.11 -12.20
C ASP A 24 -13.59 -6.97 -10.95
N TYR A 25 -12.56 -6.98 -10.11
CA TYR A 25 -12.64 -7.62 -8.81
C TYR A 25 -13.60 -6.81 -7.94
N ASN A 26 -14.77 -7.38 -7.69
CA ASN A 26 -15.65 -6.87 -6.67
C ASN A 26 -15.10 -7.27 -5.28
N PHE A 27 -14.54 -6.29 -4.57
CA PHE A 27 -14.01 -6.50 -3.23
C PHE A 27 -15.15 -6.63 -2.22
N GLU A 28 -15.45 -7.86 -1.85
CA GLU A 28 -16.47 -8.17 -0.86
C GLU A 28 -15.87 -8.15 0.56
N PRO A 29 -16.49 -7.47 1.54
CA PRO A 29 -16.02 -7.50 2.92
C PRO A 29 -16.09 -8.92 3.51
N ALA A 30 -15.19 -9.22 4.44
CA ALA A 30 -15.20 -10.47 5.19
C ALA A 30 -16.26 -10.41 6.29
N GLY A 31 -17.50 -10.80 5.96
CA GLY A 31 -18.60 -10.80 6.94
C GLY A 31 -19.07 -9.38 7.31
N SER A 32 -19.66 -9.23 8.50
CA SER A 32 -20.23 -7.97 8.97
C SER A 32 -19.20 -7.01 9.55
N THR A 33 -18.09 -7.53 10.08
CA THR A 33 -17.07 -6.74 10.76
C THR A 33 -15.85 -6.55 9.86
N PRO A 34 -15.35 -5.32 9.65
CA PRO A 34 -14.18 -5.11 8.82
C PRO A 34 -12.93 -5.75 9.41
N LEU A 35 -12.20 -6.53 8.62
CA LEU A 35 -10.85 -6.99 8.96
C LEU A 35 -9.87 -5.97 8.39
N THR A 36 -9.48 -4.98 9.18
CA THR A 36 -8.65 -3.88 8.68
C THR A 36 -7.65 -3.37 9.70
N PHE A 37 -6.48 -2.98 9.21
CA PHE A 37 -5.51 -2.24 9.98
C PHE A 37 -4.85 -1.18 9.10
N THR A 38 -4.35 -0.12 9.73
CA THR A 38 -3.59 0.93 9.08
C THR A 38 -2.28 1.07 9.80
N VAL A 39 -1.18 1.01 9.06
CA VAL A 39 0.19 1.15 9.57
C VAL A 39 0.93 2.22 8.80
N LYS A 40 1.99 2.77 9.38
CA LYS A 40 2.97 3.58 8.65
C LYS A 40 3.43 2.82 7.40
N SER A 41 3.37 3.49 6.25
CA SER A 41 3.77 2.91 4.96
C SER A 41 5.22 2.47 4.93
N ALA A 42 6.11 3.19 5.62
CA ALA A 42 7.51 2.79 5.78
C ALA A 42 7.64 1.47 6.55
N ALA A 43 6.93 1.33 7.68
CA ALA A 43 6.96 0.13 8.51
C ALA A 43 6.37 -1.10 7.79
N LEU A 44 5.30 -0.91 7.01
CA LEU A 44 4.77 -1.97 6.16
C LEU A 44 5.79 -2.43 5.12
N LYS A 45 6.48 -1.47 4.48
CA LYS A 45 7.48 -1.79 3.47
C LYS A 45 8.64 -2.57 4.08
N GLU A 46 9.19 -2.09 5.18
CA GLU A 46 10.28 -2.74 5.93
C GLU A 46 9.89 -4.16 6.35
N ALA A 47 8.73 -4.34 6.98
CA ALA A 47 8.28 -5.67 7.40
C ALA A 47 8.11 -6.66 6.23
N ILE A 48 7.67 -6.19 5.04
CA ILE A 48 7.59 -7.05 3.85
C ILE A 48 8.98 -7.36 3.29
N ASP A 49 9.87 -6.36 3.21
CA ASP A 49 11.23 -6.52 2.69
C ASP A 49 12.07 -7.47 3.57
N ASP A 50 11.94 -7.38 4.90
CA ASP A 50 12.66 -8.23 5.86
C ASP A 50 12.25 -9.72 5.77
N LEU A 51 11.06 -9.98 5.25
CA LEU A 51 10.52 -11.33 5.05
C LEU A 51 10.80 -11.88 3.62
N GLU A 52 11.76 -11.30 2.90
CA GLU A 52 12.16 -11.75 1.56
C GLU A 52 12.86 -13.12 1.60
N TRP A 53 12.09 -14.18 1.32
CA TRP A 53 12.64 -15.50 0.98
C TRP A 53 12.26 -15.91 -0.46
N PRO A 54 13.18 -16.46 -1.26
CA PRO A 54 12.88 -16.88 -2.63
C PRO A 54 11.73 -17.90 -2.70
N GLY A 55 10.70 -17.59 -3.50
CA GLY A 55 9.54 -18.48 -3.69
C GLY A 55 8.60 -18.61 -2.48
N SER A 56 8.82 -17.82 -1.42
CA SER A 56 8.06 -17.92 -0.18
C SER A 56 6.74 -17.15 -0.20
N SER A 57 6.00 -17.34 0.89
CA SER A 57 4.79 -16.61 1.22
C SER A 57 4.92 -16.02 2.61
N ILE A 58 4.26 -14.88 2.80
CA ILE A 58 4.10 -14.25 4.10
C ILE A 58 2.70 -14.54 4.60
N GLN A 59 2.63 -15.08 5.81
CA GLN A 59 1.41 -15.23 6.56
C GLN A 59 1.14 -13.93 7.33
N ILE A 60 -0.06 -13.38 7.17
CA ILE A 60 -0.55 -12.23 7.92
C ILE A 60 -1.63 -12.72 8.87
N ASN A 61 -1.40 -12.56 10.18
CA ASN A 61 -2.34 -12.92 11.23
C ASN A 61 -2.84 -11.65 11.93
N LEU A 62 -4.17 -11.56 12.12
CA LEU A 62 -4.81 -10.52 12.92
C LEU A 62 -5.38 -11.18 14.16
N GLN A 63 -4.85 -10.80 15.33
CA GLN A 63 -5.34 -11.22 16.64
C GLN A 63 -6.15 -10.08 17.25
N PRO A 64 -7.42 -10.28 17.67
CA PRO A 64 -8.22 -9.22 18.29
C PRO A 64 -7.90 -9.02 19.78
N ASP A 65 -7.45 -10.07 20.48
CA ASP A 65 -7.16 -10.01 21.92
C ASP A 65 -5.92 -10.86 22.29
N PRO A 66 -4.80 -10.25 22.74
CA PRO A 66 -4.54 -8.80 22.66
C PRO A 66 -4.45 -8.35 21.17
N PRO A 67 -4.85 -7.11 20.82
CA PRO A 67 -4.82 -6.64 19.45
C PRO A 67 -3.40 -6.62 18.86
N CYS A 68 -3.16 -7.45 17.85
CA CYS A 68 -1.85 -7.62 17.23
C CYS A 68 -1.97 -7.95 15.74
N ILE A 69 -1.03 -7.43 14.95
CA ILE A 69 -0.83 -7.79 13.55
C ILE A 69 0.52 -8.52 13.47
N THR A 70 0.52 -9.75 13.01
CA THR A 70 1.73 -10.55 12.86
C THR A 70 2.01 -10.80 11.39
N PHE A 71 3.24 -10.53 10.95
CA PHE A 71 3.78 -10.96 9.67
C PHE A 71 4.78 -12.08 9.90
N LYS A 72 4.53 -13.25 9.32
CA LYS A 72 5.40 -14.42 9.46
C LYS A 72 5.85 -14.91 8.09
N GLY A 73 7.15 -15.09 7.91
CA GLY A 73 7.76 -15.70 6.73
C GLY A 73 8.45 -17.00 7.09
N GLU A 74 8.26 -18.02 6.27
CA GLU A 74 8.90 -19.34 6.41
C GLU A 74 9.70 -19.64 5.13
N GLY A 75 10.97 -20.02 5.30
CA GLY A 75 11.90 -20.30 4.21
C GLY A 75 13.08 -21.13 4.69
N HIS A 76 14.29 -20.55 4.68
CA HIS A 76 15.49 -21.19 5.29
C HIS A 76 15.54 -21.09 6.83
N GLY A 77 14.55 -20.42 7.41
CA GLY A 77 14.26 -20.29 8.83
C GLY A 77 12.86 -19.72 8.99
N ASP A 78 12.51 -19.32 10.21
CA ASP A 78 11.29 -18.61 10.54
C ASP A 78 11.61 -17.19 11.02
N LEU A 79 10.93 -16.20 10.44
CA LEU A 79 10.97 -14.83 10.93
C LEU A 79 9.54 -14.36 11.17
N GLN A 80 9.33 -13.73 12.32
CA GLN A 80 8.05 -13.17 12.74
C GLN A 80 8.24 -11.72 13.18
N ILE A 81 7.37 -10.85 12.68
CA ILE A 81 7.33 -9.43 12.99
C ILE A 81 5.94 -9.12 13.56
N ASP A 82 5.90 -8.66 14.81
CA ASP A 82 4.67 -8.37 15.53
C ASP A 82 4.47 -6.86 15.71
N PHE A 83 3.34 -6.35 15.25
CA PHE A 83 2.86 -5.01 15.54
C PHE A 83 1.73 -5.10 16.58
N THR A 84 2.09 -4.93 17.84
CA THR A 84 1.15 -4.92 18.96
C THR A 84 0.51 -3.54 19.06
N TYR A 85 -0.82 -3.44 18.94
CA TYR A 85 -1.53 -2.16 18.77
C TYR A 85 -1.24 -1.13 19.87
N TYR A 86 -1.24 -1.56 21.13
CA TYR A 86 -1.03 -0.67 22.27
C TYR A 86 0.44 -0.34 22.56
N VAL A 87 1.38 -1.10 21.98
CA VAL A 87 2.82 -0.92 22.19
C VAL A 87 3.42 -0.14 21.03
N ASN A 88 3.12 -0.53 19.80
CA ASN A 88 3.63 0.05 18.57
C ASN A 88 2.68 1.16 18.04
N THR A 89 2.24 2.05 18.93
CA THR A 89 1.32 3.16 18.58
C THR A 89 1.92 4.14 17.58
N ASP A 90 3.24 4.16 17.45
CA ASP A 90 3.95 4.91 16.44
C ASP A 90 3.89 4.24 15.07
N LEU A 91 3.72 2.92 14.99
CA LEU A 91 3.65 2.16 13.73
C LEU A 91 2.21 1.88 13.29
N VAL A 92 1.32 1.53 14.23
CA VAL A 92 -0.08 1.17 13.99
C VAL A 92 -0.98 2.38 14.21
N ILE A 93 -1.59 2.87 13.13
CA ILE A 93 -2.46 4.05 13.13
C ILE A 93 -3.90 3.66 13.52
N ALA A 94 -4.36 2.50 13.04
CA ALA A 94 -5.70 1.98 13.33
C ALA A 94 -5.72 0.46 13.25
N PHE A 95 -6.55 -0.18 14.07
CA PHE A 95 -6.77 -1.61 14.04
C PHE A 95 -8.24 -1.90 14.29
N HIS A 96 -8.82 -2.79 13.48
CA HIS A 96 -10.18 -3.26 13.65
C HIS A 96 -10.25 -4.73 13.18
N CYS A 97 -10.53 -5.59 14.14
CA CYS A 97 -10.64 -7.03 13.98
C CYS A 97 -11.40 -7.55 15.20
N ASP A 98 -12.41 -8.39 15.01
CA ASP A 98 -13.21 -9.01 16.09
C ASP A 98 -12.99 -10.52 16.20
N CYS A 99 -12.34 -11.13 15.21
CA CYS A 99 -12.06 -12.54 15.13
C CYS A 99 -10.61 -12.78 14.72
N GLN A 100 -9.99 -13.83 15.26
CA GLN A 100 -8.65 -14.20 14.83
C GLN A 100 -8.71 -14.72 13.38
N VAL A 101 -7.87 -14.16 12.50
CA VAL A 101 -7.76 -14.59 11.10
C VAL A 101 -6.32 -14.70 10.68
N SER A 102 -6.03 -15.64 9.80
CA SER A 102 -4.69 -15.88 9.27
C SER A 102 -4.76 -16.24 7.79
N TYR A 103 -4.05 -15.50 6.95
CA TYR A 103 -3.99 -15.73 5.50
C TYR A 103 -2.56 -15.65 4.99
N ARG A 104 -2.24 -16.50 4.01
CA ARG A 104 -0.93 -16.54 3.36
C ARG A 104 -0.98 -15.85 2.00
N TYR A 105 0.05 -15.09 1.67
CA TYR A 105 0.18 -14.41 0.39
C TYR A 105 1.58 -14.57 -0.17
N LYS A 106 1.70 -14.82 -1.48
CA LYS A 106 3.01 -14.94 -2.13
C LYS A 106 3.80 -13.65 -1.97
N TYR A 107 5.04 -13.77 -1.49
CA TYR A 107 5.93 -12.63 -1.21
C TYR A 107 6.01 -11.67 -2.39
N LYS A 108 6.21 -12.19 -3.61
CA LYS A 108 6.34 -11.37 -4.83
C LYS A 108 5.17 -10.41 -5.07
N PHE A 109 3.94 -10.80 -4.71
CA PHE A 109 2.76 -9.96 -4.92
C PHE A 109 2.60 -8.94 -3.79
N LEU A 110 2.91 -9.32 -2.54
CA LEU A 110 2.96 -8.38 -1.43
C LEU A 110 4.04 -7.31 -1.66
N ARG A 111 5.25 -7.72 -2.05
CA ARG A 111 6.35 -6.83 -2.39
C ARG A 111 5.95 -5.83 -3.47
N ALA A 112 5.17 -6.25 -4.48
CA ALA A 112 4.70 -5.35 -5.52
C ALA A 112 3.81 -4.21 -4.98
N THR A 113 3.08 -4.44 -3.88
CA THR A 113 2.24 -3.39 -3.25
C THR A 113 3.07 -2.27 -2.63
N THR A 114 4.27 -2.58 -2.13
CA THR A 114 5.17 -1.60 -1.50
C THR A 114 6.35 -1.20 -2.37
N SER A 115 6.45 -1.75 -3.59
CA SER A 115 7.48 -1.42 -4.57
C SER A 115 7.17 -0.08 -5.24
N ASN A 116 8.21 0.73 -5.46
CA ASN A 116 8.11 2.01 -6.16
C ASN A 116 7.09 3.00 -5.55
N LEU A 117 6.83 2.90 -4.25
CA LEU A 117 5.99 3.87 -3.56
C LEU A 117 6.57 5.27 -3.73
N PRO A 118 5.77 6.27 -4.13
CA PRO A 118 6.22 7.65 -4.22
C PRO A 118 6.86 8.09 -2.90
N SER A 119 7.90 8.92 -2.97
CA SER A 119 8.57 9.39 -1.75
C SER A 119 7.62 10.11 -0.80
N SER A 120 6.53 10.71 -1.27
CA SER A 120 5.48 11.29 -0.43
C SER A 120 4.76 10.25 0.42
N VAL A 121 4.56 9.02 -0.06
CA VAL A 121 3.96 7.94 0.74
C VAL A 121 4.87 7.54 1.89
N ILE A 122 6.18 7.41 1.63
CA ILE A 122 7.16 6.96 2.62
C ILE A 122 7.55 8.10 3.58
N LYS A 123 7.78 9.31 3.08
CA LYS A 123 8.22 10.48 3.87
C LYS A 123 7.08 11.12 4.65
N ASP A 124 5.92 11.34 4.03
CA ASP A 124 4.76 11.90 4.72
C ASP A 124 4.09 10.83 5.60
N ASN A 125 4.33 9.55 5.27
CA ASN A 125 3.97 8.37 6.06
C ASN A 125 2.51 8.37 6.53
N ARG A 126 1.62 8.86 5.66
CA ARG A 126 0.19 9.06 5.95
C ARG A 126 -0.62 7.78 6.19
N GLY A 127 0.03 6.63 6.00
CA GLY A 127 -0.50 5.33 6.33
C GLY A 127 -0.85 4.51 5.10
N SER A 128 -0.61 3.21 5.21
CA SER A 128 -1.11 2.18 4.32
C SER A 128 -2.23 1.45 5.05
N LYS A 129 -3.43 1.46 4.47
CA LYS A 129 -4.57 0.71 5.00
C LYS A 129 -4.64 -0.65 4.32
N LEU A 130 -4.66 -1.71 5.11
CA LEU A 130 -4.87 -3.07 4.65
C LEU A 130 -6.27 -3.51 5.07
N THR A 131 -7.00 -4.15 4.16
CA THR A 131 -8.33 -4.70 4.41
C THR A 131 -8.37 -6.12 3.86
N ILE A 132 -8.79 -7.08 4.69
CA ILE A 132 -8.96 -8.48 4.28
C ILE A 132 -10.45 -8.70 4.01
N GLY A 133 -10.77 -9.01 2.76
CA GLY A 133 -12.10 -9.30 2.27
C GLY A 133 -12.42 -10.79 2.31
N ARG A 134 -13.57 -11.14 1.71
CA ARG A 134 -14.03 -12.52 1.59
C ARG A 134 -12.98 -13.40 0.93
N GLY A 135 -12.79 -14.59 1.49
CA GLY A 135 -11.85 -15.59 0.95
C GLY A 135 -10.39 -15.18 1.04
N GLY A 136 -10.03 -14.25 1.94
CA GLY A 136 -8.64 -13.82 2.13
C GLY A 136 -8.15 -12.84 1.06
N MET A 137 -9.03 -12.21 0.28
CA MET A 137 -8.59 -11.18 -0.66
C MET A 137 -8.04 -9.98 0.10
N LEU A 138 -6.76 -9.64 -0.11
CA LEU A 138 -6.13 -8.50 0.53
C LEU A 138 -6.24 -7.27 -0.36
N LYS A 139 -6.80 -6.19 0.18
CA LYS A 139 -6.72 -4.85 -0.40
C LYS A 139 -5.69 -4.02 0.35
N VAL A 140 -4.70 -3.49 -0.35
CA VAL A 140 -3.70 -2.56 0.19
C VAL A 140 -3.91 -1.20 -0.44
N GLN A 141 -4.20 -0.18 0.38
CA GLN A 141 -4.45 1.19 -0.06
C GLN A 141 -3.39 2.13 0.52
N HIS A 142 -2.64 2.80 -0.36
CA HIS A 142 -1.63 3.80 0.02
C HIS A 142 -2.17 5.20 -0.21
N LEU A 143 -2.09 6.06 0.81
CA LEU A 143 -2.43 7.48 0.69
C LEU A 143 -1.24 8.27 0.12
N VAL A 144 -1.46 8.97 -0.98
CA VAL A 144 -0.43 9.71 -1.72
C VAL A 144 -0.71 11.20 -1.66
N SER A 145 0.29 11.99 -1.27
CA SER A 145 0.27 13.45 -1.41
C SER A 145 0.74 13.81 -2.82
N VAL A 146 -0.11 14.51 -3.58
CA VAL A 146 0.21 15.01 -4.92
C VAL A 146 0.50 16.50 -4.80
N ALA A 147 1.77 16.85 -4.98
CA ALA A 147 2.18 18.24 -5.09
C ALA A 147 1.52 18.88 -6.32
N ARG A 148 0.98 20.09 -6.17
CA ARG A 148 0.60 20.89 -7.34
C ARG A 148 1.87 21.38 -8.02
N SER A 149 2.01 21.10 -9.31
CA SER A 149 3.00 21.74 -10.17
C SER A 149 2.85 23.25 -10.04
N ALA A 150 3.89 23.95 -9.58
CA ALA A 150 3.97 25.40 -9.64
C ALA A 150 4.29 25.84 -11.07
N THR A 151 3.40 25.54 -12.01
CA THR A 151 3.43 26.09 -13.38
C THR A 151 2.23 26.99 -13.54
N SER A 152 2.30 28.14 -12.89
CA SER A 152 1.64 29.36 -13.34
C SER A 152 2.52 30.51 -12.86
N HIS A 153 2.83 31.43 -13.76
CA HIS A 153 3.62 32.65 -13.62
C HIS A 153 3.74 33.23 -12.21
N PRO A 154 4.85 33.90 -11.87
CA PRO A 154 5.02 34.58 -10.59
C PRO A 154 4.07 35.79 -10.51
N HIS A 155 2.78 35.54 -10.28
CA HIS A 155 1.90 36.54 -9.73
C HIS A 155 2.05 36.47 -8.22
N ILE A 156 2.80 37.43 -7.69
CA ILE A 156 2.93 37.69 -6.27
C ILE A 156 1.54 38.12 -5.78
N ASP A 157 0.73 37.17 -5.33
CA ASP A 157 -0.36 37.48 -4.43
C ASP A 157 0.15 37.36 -2.99
N SER A 158 0.26 38.53 -2.38
CA SER A 158 0.61 38.77 -0.98
C SER A 158 -0.46 38.21 -0.05
N ALA A 159 -0.49 36.88 0.12
CA ALA A 159 -1.12 36.20 1.23
C ALA A 159 -0.52 34.79 1.34
N GLY A 160 0.31 34.55 2.36
CA GLY A 160 1.09 33.32 2.57
C GLY A 160 0.28 32.07 2.90
N HIS A 161 -0.72 31.72 2.09
CA HIS A 161 -1.46 30.47 2.19
C HIS A 161 -0.89 29.49 1.16
N GLN A 162 0.02 28.60 1.61
CA GLN A 162 0.36 27.42 0.83
C GLN A 162 -0.95 26.67 0.52
N GLN A 163 -1.29 26.55 -0.76
CA GLN A 163 -2.47 25.77 -1.14
C GLN A 163 -2.26 24.31 -0.69
N PRO A 164 -3.25 23.68 -0.04
CA PRO A 164 -3.11 22.33 0.49
C PRO A 164 -2.84 21.32 -0.65
N SER A 165 -1.95 20.36 -0.39
CA SER A 165 -1.66 19.27 -1.32
C SER A 165 -2.93 18.44 -1.59
N ARG A 166 -3.08 17.97 -2.83
CA ARG A 166 -4.19 17.07 -3.19
C ARG A 166 -3.85 15.68 -2.66
N ILE A 167 -4.85 14.95 -2.16
CA ILE A 167 -4.68 13.56 -1.72
C ILE A 167 -5.23 12.65 -2.82
N ALA A 168 -4.44 11.65 -3.21
CA ALA A 168 -4.83 10.55 -4.07
C ALA A 168 -4.57 9.22 -3.34
N TYR A 169 -5.03 8.12 -3.91
CA TYR A 169 -4.72 6.78 -3.40
C TYR A 169 -4.32 5.83 -4.51
N ILE A 170 -3.53 4.83 -4.15
CA ILE A 170 -3.18 3.69 -5.00
C ILE A 170 -3.70 2.44 -4.28
N GLU A 171 -4.44 1.59 -4.99
CA GLU A 171 -4.97 0.34 -4.47
C GLU A 171 -4.35 -0.86 -5.17
N PHE A 172 -3.99 -1.88 -4.38
CA PHE A 172 -3.57 -3.19 -4.84
C PHE A 172 -4.52 -4.25 -4.29
N PHE A 173 -4.79 -5.27 -5.11
CA PHE A 173 -5.57 -6.44 -4.72
C PHE A 173 -4.69 -7.68 -4.85
N VAL A 174 -4.54 -8.42 -3.75
CA VAL A 174 -3.68 -9.60 -3.67
C VAL A 174 -4.51 -10.78 -3.19
N LYS A 175 -4.61 -11.81 -4.03
CA LYS A 175 -5.30 -13.05 -3.68
C LYS A 175 -4.47 -13.83 -2.65
N SER A 176 -5.12 -14.35 -1.61
CA SER A 176 -4.46 -15.30 -0.70
C SER A 176 -4.15 -16.60 -1.42
N GLU A 177 -3.21 -17.34 -0.86
CA GLU A 177 -3.06 -18.75 -1.14
C GLU A 177 -4.24 -19.52 -0.54
N VAL A 178 -4.59 -20.63 -1.17
CA VAL A 178 -5.57 -21.59 -0.65
C VAL A 178 -4.74 -22.71 -0.05
N ASP A 179 -5.01 -23.09 1.19
CA ASP A 179 -4.43 -24.31 1.75
C ASP A 179 -4.98 -25.50 0.94
N GLU A 180 -4.11 -26.31 0.34
CA GLU A 180 -4.47 -27.54 -0.39
C GLU A 180 -5.07 -28.60 0.53
#